data_AF-A0AAE3FG17-F1
#
_entry.id   AF-A0AAE3FG17-F1
#
_cell.length_a   1.000
_cell.length_b   1.000
_cell.length_c   1.000
_cell.angle_alpha   90.00
_cell.angle_beta   90.00
_cell.angle_gamma   90.00
#
_symmetry.space_group_name_H-M   'P 1'
#
loop_
_entity.id
_entity.type
_entity.pdbx_description
1 polymer ?
#
loop_
_entity_poly.entity_id
_entity_poly.type
_entity_poly.pdbx_seq_one_letter_code
_entity_poly.pdbx_strand_id
1 'polypeptide(L)'
;MNNINAKKRSLKLGGYSVIVTAVVIAIVIVVNLAVRLLPTRYTKYSTSTVGLYDISETSRGILSKVKDKISIYVVSDPSYTDEVTREYVAKYAGLNSNISWSTVDPAVKPGFLNEYTSESLSSQQTHLVLVNKNNGRSRVIPYTDIYYQKYTQQELLYYQMYYGSVPDNPTYFNIEQQLTSAVDYLTAEKLPTVYYITGHGETALDSTVTGLIGAENIDLAELPLLTKGSVPDDADAVIINAATKDFTEDEIKALEAYTAKGGNVLMT
;
A
#
# COMPACT_ATOMS: atom_id res chain seq x y z
N MET A 1 -47.35 55.81 71.31
CA MET A 1 -46.67 54.49 71.41
C MET A 1 -46.43 53.95 70.02
N ASN A 2 -45.33 53.19 69.84
CA ASN A 2 -44.80 52.52 68.63
C ASN A 2 -43.83 53.39 67.79
N ASN A 3 -42.48 53.25 67.82
CA ASN A 3 -41.58 52.06 67.79
C ASN A 3 -41.74 51.33 66.42
N ILE A 4 -40.76 51.04 65.55
CA ILE A 4 -39.43 50.41 65.71
C ILE A 4 -38.59 50.57 64.41
N ASN A 5 -37.29 50.80 64.59
CA ASN A 5 -36.09 50.48 63.77
C ASN A 5 -36.15 50.13 62.26
N ALA A 6 -35.30 50.85 61.51
CA ALA A 6 -34.83 50.47 60.18
C ALA A 6 -33.94 49.21 60.21
N LYS A 7 -34.30 48.20 59.42
CA LYS A 7 -33.51 46.95 59.25
C LYS A 7 -32.67 47.06 57.96
N LYS A 8 -31.35 47.22 58.09
CA LYS A 8 -30.37 47.08 56.99
C LYS A 8 -30.46 45.66 56.40
N ARG A 9 -30.75 45.53 55.10
CA ARG A 9 -30.57 44.28 54.34
C ARG A 9 -29.13 44.21 53.82
N SER A 10 -28.45 43.11 54.11
CA SER A 10 -27.06 42.85 53.76
C SER A 10 -26.92 42.33 52.31
N LEU A 11 -26.31 43.12 51.43
CA LEU A 11 -25.64 42.63 50.22
C LEU A 11 -24.23 42.15 50.60
N LYS A 12 -24.08 40.88 51.00
CA LYS A 12 -22.77 40.26 51.27
C LYS A 12 -22.59 38.87 50.66
N LEU A 13 -23.25 38.57 49.54
CA LEU A 13 -23.04 37.28 48.83
C LEU A 13 -22.88 37.38 47.29
N GLY A 14 -22.88 38.58 46.68
CA GLY A 14 -22.80 38.71 45.21
C GLY A 14 -21.40 38.93 44.62
N GLY A 15 -20.52 39.67 45.31
CA GLY A 15 -19.23 40.10 44.74
C GLY A 15 -18.19 38.97 44.61
N TYR A 16 -18.20 38.02 45.56
CA TYR A 16 -17.27 36.88 45.55
C TYR A 16 -17.50 35.96 44.34
N SER A 17 -18.76 35.75 43.94
CA SER A 17 -19.09 34.89 42.79
C SER A 17 -18.62 35.49 41.46
N VAL A 18 -18.75 36.82 41.30
CA VAL A 18 -18.28 37.52 40.09
C VAL A 18 -16.75 37.46 39.97
N ILE A 19 -16.03 37.68 41.08
CA ILE A 19 -14.57 37.62 41.10
C ILE A 19 -14.09 36.19 40.83
N VAL A 20 -14.69 35.18 41.47
CA VAL A 20 -14.33 33.77 41.25
C VAL A 20 -14.62 33.35 39.80
N THR A 21 -15.75 33.77 39.23
CA THR A 21 -16.11 33.46 37.83
C THR A 21 -15.11 34.07 36.85
N ALA A 22 -14.73 35.34 37.05
CA ALA A 22 -13.73 36.00 36.21
C ALA A 22 -12.36 35.32 36.28
N VAL A 23 -11.95 34.88 37.48
CA VAL A 23 -10.70 34.12 37.68
C VAL A 23 -10.75 32.76 36.97
N VAL A 24 -11.87 32.04 37.07
CA VAL A 24 -12.05 30.74 36.38
C VAL A 24 -11.97 30.91 34.85
N ILE A 25 -12.63 31.93 34.29
CA ILE A 25 -12.58 32.22 32.84
C ILE A 25 -11.15 32.54 32.41
N ALA A 26 -10.42 33.37 33.19
CA ALA A 26 -9.03 33.69 32.90
C ALA A 26 -8.13 32.45 32.93
N ILE A 27 -8.32 31.56 33.91
CA ILE A 27 -7.60 30.28 34.00
C ILE A 27 -7.90 29.41 32.77
N VAL A 28 -9.16 29.29 32.37
CA VAL A 28 -9.56 28.49 31.19
C VAL A 28 -8.91 29.03 29.91
N ILE A 29 -8.86 30.36 29.73
CA ILE A 29 -8.20 30.98 28.58
C ILE A 29 -6.69 30.70 28.59
N VAL A 30 -6.04 30.85 29.74
CA VAL A 30 -4.59 30.60 29.88
C VAL A 30 -4.26 29.13 29.64
N VAL A 31 -5.07 28.20 30.15
CA VAL A 31 -4.92 26.76 29.88
C VAL A 31 -5.10 26.47 28.39
N ASN A 32 -6.11 27.05 27.74
CA ASN A 32 -6.35 26.86 26.31
C ASN A 32 -5.21 27.43 25.45
N LEU A 33 -4.61 28.56 25.85
CA LEU A 33 -3.41 29.11 25.22
C LEU A 33 -2.16 28.26 25.47
N ALA A 34 -1.97 27.74 26.68
CA ALA A 34 -0.85 26.87 27.03
C ALA A 34 -0.90 25.54 26.29
N VAL A 35 -2.10 24.97 26.07
CA VAL A 35 -2.31 23.78 25.25
C VAL A 35 -1.86 24.02 23.80
N ARG A 36 -1.98 25.24 23.26
CA ARG A 36 -1.50 25.57 21.90
C ARG A 36 0.03 25.72 21.81
N LEU A 37 0.71 25.93 22.93
CA LEU A 37 2.16 26.10 23.02
C LEU A 37 2.91 24.79 23.31
N LEU A 38 2.19 23.73 23.68
CA LEU A 38 2.79 22.41 23.91
C LEU A 38 3.22 21.78 22.57
N PRO A 39 4.40 21.14 22.50
CA PRO A 39 4.86 20.43 21.30
C PRO A 39 3.80 19.45 20.80
N THR A 40 3.65 19.36 19.47
CA THR A 40 2.67 18.49 18.78
C THR A 40 2.72 17.02 19.19
N ARG A 41 3.81 16.59 19.82
CA ARG A 41 4.01 15.26 20.43
C ARG A 41 3.08 14.95 21.61
N TYR A 42 2.50 15.96 22.29
CA TYR A 42 1.65 15.78 23.47
C TYR A 42 0.23 16.36 23.32
N THR A 43 -0.02 17.18 22.31
CA THR A 43 -1.32 17.83 22.05
C THR A 43 -2.14 17.10 20.99
N LYS A 44 -1.51 16.27 20.15
CA LYS A 44 -2.20 15.20 19.44
C LYS A 44 -2.32 14.01 20.39
N TYR A 45 -3.41 13.97 21.16
CA TYR A 45 -3.94 12.66 21.54
C TYR A 45 -4.13 11.91 20.24
N SER A 46 -3.52 10.73 20.10
CA SER A 46 -3.54 9.97 18.85
C SER A 46 -4.97 9.72 18.41
N THR A 47 -5.52 10.59 17.56
CA THR A 47 -6.77 10.41 16.84
C THR A 47 -6.56 9.49 15.64
N SER A 48 -5.53 8.63 15.70
CA SER A 48 -5.45 7.45 14.87
C SER A 48 -6.56 6.50 15.34
N THR A 49 -7.74 6.69 14.79
CA THR A 49 -8.83 5.73 14.88
C THR A 49 -8.27 4.37 14.46
N VAL A 50 -8.08 3.48 15.46
CA VAL A 50 -7.91 2.02 15.33
C VAL A 50 -6.66 1.56 14.55
N GLY A 51 -5.68 0.94 15.21
CA GLY A 51 -4.83 -0.19 14.73
C GLY A 51 -4.12 -0.17 13.35
N LEU A 52 -4.37 0.80 12.47
CA LEU A 52 -4.03 0.81 11.04
C LEU A 52 -2.59 1.26 10.77
N TYR A 53 -1.83 1.54 11.83
CA TYR A 53 -0.47 2.07 11.73
C TYR A 53 0.59 1.06 12.15
N ASP A 54 0.26 -0.04 12.81
CA ASP A 54 1.29 -0.96 13.30
C ASP A 54 1.71 -1.94 12.23
N ILE A 55 2.94 -1.75 11.78
CA ILE A 55 3.63 -2.64 10.85
C ILE A 55 3.88 -3.96 11.57
N SER A 56 3.43 -5.06 10.95
CA SER A 56 3.55 -6.40 11.51
C SER A 56 5.00 -6.82 11.75
N GLU A 57 5.19 -7.79 12.66
CA GLU A 57 6.51 -8.39 12.90
C GLU A 57 7.09 -9.07 11.67
N THR A 58 6.24 -9.61 10.78
CA THR A 58 6.67 -10.19 9.50
C THR A 58 7.33 -9.13 8.63
N SER A 59 6.64 -8.00 8.41
CA SER A 59 7.18 -6.88 7.63
C SER A 59 8.45 -6.30 8.27
N ARG A 60 8.49 -6.15 9.60
CA ARG A 60 9.71 -5.74 10.32
C ARG A 60 10.87 -6.72 10.11
N GLY A 61 10.60 -8.02 10.14
CA GLY A 61 11.58 -9.06 9.91
C GLY A 61 12.19 -9.00 8.50
N ILE A 62 11.36 -8.80 7.47
CA ILE A 62 11.81 -8.60 6.09
C ILE A 62 12.64 -7.31 6.00
N LEU A 63 12.10 -6.19 6.48
CA LEU A 63 12.77 -4.90 6.41
C LEU A 63 14.11 -4.89 7.12
N SER A 64 14.24 -5.55 8.27
CA SER A 64 15.50 -5.59 9.02
C SER A 64 16.67 -6.22 8.25
N LYS A 65 16.38 -7.06 7.25
CA LYS A 65 17.37 -7.76 6.43
C LYS A 65 17.74 -7.00 5.16
N VAL A 66 17.02 -5.92 4.83
CA VAL A 66 17.27 -5.12 3.63
C VAL A 66 18.61 -4.39 3.73
N LYS A 67 19.52 -4.76 2.83
CA LYS A 67 20.86 -4.14 2.70
C LYS A 67 20.94 -3.14 1.53
N ASP A 68 20.08 -3.31 0.53
CA ASP A 68 20.03 -2.48 -0.66
C ASP A 68 19.36 -1.13 -0.37
N LYS A 69 19.77 -0.11 -1.13
CA LYS A 69 19.21 1.23 -1.03
C LYS A 69 17.89 1.29 -1.78
N ILE A 70 16.78 1.41 -1.04
CA ILE A 70 15.44 1.54 -1.60
C ILE A 70 14.96 2.98 -1.47
N SER A 71 14.38 3.52 -2.54
CA SER A 71 13.67 4.80 -2.52
C SER A 71 12.19 4.58 -2.80
N ILE A 72 11.34 5.07 -1.91
CA ILE A 72 9.88 5.07 -2.05
C ILE A 72 9.42 6.48 -2.44
N TYR A 73 8.81 6.63 -3.60
CA TYR A 73 8.24 7.89 -4.07
C TYR A 73 6.74 7.86 -3.88
N VAL A 74 6.21 8.81 -3.10
CA VAL A 74 4.77 9.07 -3.00
C VAL A 74 4.41 10.04 -4.11
N VAL A 75 3.75 9.54 -5.15
CA VAL A 75 3.45 10.28 -6.37
C VAL A 75 1.99 10.72 -6.36
N SER A 76 1.77 12.03 -6.28
CA SER A 76 0.44 12.63 -6.26
C SER A 76 0.54 14.13 -6.52
N ASP A 77 -0.51 14.72 -7.07
CA ASP A 77 -0.72 16.16 -6.94
C ASP A 77 -0.89 16.51 -5.44
N PRO A 78 -0.28 17.59 -4.93
CA PRO A 78 -0.38 17.99 -3.53
C PRO A 78 -1.82 18.12 -3.01
N SER A 79 -2.77 18.47 -3.88
CA SER A 79 -4.20 18.62 -3.58
C SER A 79 -4.92 17.28 -3.39
N TYR A 80 -4.35 16.19 -3.91
CA TYR A 80 -4.90 14.83 -3.88
C TYR A 80 -4.00 13.84 -3.11
N THR A 81 -3.03 14.37 -2.37
CA THR A 81 -2.12 13.54 -1.57
C THR A 81 -2.90 12.90 -0.43
N ASP A 82 -2.88 11.57 -0.39
CA ASP A 82 -3.43 10.82 0.72
C ASP A 82 -2.43 10.83 1.89
N GLU A 83 -2.77 11.62 2.89
CA GLU A 83 -1.99 11.80 4.11
C GLU A 83 -1.80 10.48 4.88
N VAL A 84 -2.78 9.56 4.84
CA VAL A 84 -2.69 8.28 5.53
C VAL A 84 -1.62 7.40 4.86
N THR A 85 -1.68 7.26 3.54
CA THR A 85 -0.65 6.58 2.75
C THR A 85 0.73 7.19 3.00
N ARG A 86 0.85 8.52 2.96
CA ARG A 86 2.14 9.20 3.16
C ARG A 86 2.71 8.96 4.56
N GLU A 87 1.90 9.09 5.60
CA GLU A 87 2.32 8.84 6.99
C GLU A 87 2.74 7.38 7.19
N TYR A 88 2.01 6.43 6.59
CA TYR A 88 2.36 5.01 6.64
C TYR A 88 3.70 4.73 5.94
N VAL A 89 3.91 5.26 4.73
CA VAL A 89 5.20 5.16 4.01
C VAL A 89 6.35 5.73 4.85
N ALA A 90 6.14 6.87 5.51
CA ALA A 90 7.15 7.48 6.37
C ALA A 90 7.51 6.58 7.56
N LYS A 91 6.51 5.98 8.22
CA LYS A 91 6.73 5.01 9.31
C LYS A 91 7.46 3.77 8.80
N TYR A 92 7.05 3.25 7.64
CA TYR A 92 7.61 2.05 7.02
C TYR A 92 9.08 2.21 6.64
N ALA A 93 9.41 3.28 5.91
CA ALA A 93 10.79 3.61 5.56
C ALA A 93 11.65 3.84 6.81
N GLY A 94 11.08 4.42 7.87
CA GLY A 94 11.78 4.64 9.14
C GLY A 94 12.24 3.38 9.88
N LEU A 95 11.81 2.18 9.47
CA LEU A 95 12.23 0.91 10.07
C LEU A 95 13.62 0.43 9.62
N ASN A 96 14.15 0.94 8.50
CA ASN A 96 15.49 0.60 8.03
C ASN A 96 16.19 1.81 7.39
N SER A 97 17.43 2.09 7.80
CA SER A 97 18.23 3.23 7.32
C SER A 97 18.58 3.19 5.81
N ASN A 98 18.48 2.03 5.16
CA ASN A 98 18.69 1.87 3.72
C ASN A 98 17.43 2.22 2.90
N ILE A 99 16.30 2.45 3.57
CA ILE A 99 15.04 2.81 2.92
C ILE A 99 14.78 4.29 3.14
N SER A 100 14.58 5.00 2.04
CA SER A 100 14.30 6.43 2.00
C SER A 100 12.96 6.66 1.33
N TRP A 101 12.32 7.79 1.63
CA TRP A 101 11.09 8.18 0.94
C TRP A 101 11.04 9.67 0.62
N SER A 102 10.30 10.04 -0.42
CA SER A 102 10.04 11.44 -0.79
C SER A 102 8.72 11.56 -1.55
N THR A 103 8.19 12.78 -1.67
CA THR A 103 7.04 13.06 -2.53
C THR A 103 7.48 13.45 -3.93
N VAL A 104 6.65 13.16 -4.93
CA VAL A 104 6.84 13.59 -6.32
C VAL A 104 5.54 14.17 -6.83
N ASP A 105 5.57 15.45 -7.20
CA ASP A 105 4.46 16.11 -7.86
C ASP A 105 4.56 15.86 -9.37
N PRO A 106 3.59 15.14 -9.98
CA PRO A 106 3.61 14.84 -11.41
C PRO A 106 3.44 16.10 -12.29
N ALA A 107 2.90 17.21 -11.76
CA ALA A 107 2.85 18.49 -12.46
C ALA A 107 4.23 19.16 -12.52
N VAL A 108 5.06 18.99 -11.48
CA VAL A 108 6.45 19.50 -11.43
C VAL A 108 7.41 18.59 -12.18
N LYS A 109 7.21 17.27 -12.11
CA LYS A 109 7.99 16.27 -12.85
C LYS A 109 7.09 15.45 -13.79
N PRO A 110 6.67 16.02 -14.93
CA PRO A 110 5.87 15.31 -15.93
C PRO A 110 6.57 14.03 -16.42
N GLY A 111 5.78 12.98 -16.64
CA GLY A 111 6.30 11.71 -17.17
C GLY A 111 7.05 10.85 -16.15
N PHE A 112 7.14 11.24 -14.88
CA PHE A 112 7.81 10.43 -13.85
C PHE A 112 7.29 9.00 -13.78
N LEU A 113 5.95 8.80 -13.79
CA LEU A 113 5.36 7.45 -13.77
C LEU A 113 5.68 6.66 -15.05
N ASN A 114 5.81 7.33 -16.19
CA ASN A 114 6.11 6.70 -17.48
C ASN A 114 7.53 6.11 -17.52
N GLU A 115 8.42 6.51 -16.59
CA GLU A 115 9.74 5.89 -16.41
C GLU A 115 9.61 4.45 -15.85
N TYR A 116 8.49 4.12 -15.19
CA TYR A 116 8.33 2.88 -14.41
C TYR A 116 7.10 2.04 -14.77
N THR A 117 6.10 2.61 -15.45
CA THR A 117 4.91 1.88 -15.91
C THR A 117 4.37 2.47 -17.22
N SER A 118 3.75 1.61 -18.03
CA SER A 118 2.95 2.02 -19.20
C SER A 118 1.46 2.17 -18.87
N GLU A 119 1.05 1.85 -17.65
CA GLU A 119 -0.35 1.98 -17.22
C GLU A 119 -0.75 3.45 -17.07
N SER A 120 -1.96 3.77 -17.51
CA SER A 120 -2.55 5.09 -17.32
C SER A 120 -3.13 5.22 -15.92
N LEU A 121 -2.35 5.79 -15.00
CA LEU A 121 -2.76 6.03 -13.62
C LEU A 121 -3.38 7.44 -13.44
N SER A 122 -4.33 7.56 -12.51
CA SER A 122 -5.07 8.81 -12.29
C SER A 122 -4.23 9.85 -11.55
N SER A 123 -4.11 11.06 -12.10
CA SER A 123 -3.43 12.17 -11.41
C SER A 123 -4.16 12.67 -10.15
N GLN A 124 -5.42 12.27 -9.96
CA GLN A 124 -6.24 12.64 -8.79
C GLN A 124 -6.14 11.61 -7.66
N GLN A 125 -5.14 10.74 -7.70
CA GLN A 125 -4.92 9.69 -6.72
C GLN A 125 -3.45 9.63 -6.31
N THR A 126 -3.18 9.01 -5.16
CA THR A 126 -1.83 8.77 -4.67
C THR A 126 -1.35 7.40 -5.09
N HIS A 127 -0.20 7.36 -5.76
CA HIS A 127 0.49 6.16 -6.20
C HIS A 127 1.85 6.07 -5.51
N LEU A 128 2.41 4.88 -5.42
CA LEU A 128 3.77 4.68 -4.93
C LEU A 128 4.66 4.14 -6.04
N VAL A 129 5.91 4.57 -6.05
CA VAL A 129 6.96 3.96 -6.87
C VAL A 129 8.11 3.60 -5.96
N LEU A 130 8.46 2.32 -5.91
CA LEU A 130 9.63 1.84 -5.17
C LEU A 130 10.73 1.53 -6.16
N VAL A 131 11.96 1.97 -5.87
CA VAL A 131 13.11 1.77 -6.73
C VAL A 131 14.30 1.28 -5.90
N ASN A 132 14.89 0.15 -6.30
CA ASN A 132 16.16 -0.29 -5.78
C ASN A 132 17.29 0.41 -6.54
N LYS A 133 18.07 1.22 -5.83
CA LYS A 133 19.18 2.00 -6.41
C LYS A 133 20.43 1.17 -6.69
N ASN A 134 20.53 -0.03 -6.14
CA ASN A 134 21.65 -0.93 -6.34
C ASN A 134 21.54 -1.68 -7.67
N ASN A 135 20.35 -2.21 -7.99
CA ASN A 135 20.13 -3.06 -9.17
C ASN A 135 19.20 -2.45 -10.23
N GLY A 136 18.58 -1.29 -9.95
CA GLY A 136 17.70 -0.58 -10.89
C GLY A 136 16.29 -1.15 -10.99
N ARG A 137 15.94 -2.24 -10.28
CA ARG A 137 14.57 -2.76 -10.27
C ARG A 137 13.62 -1.72 -9.65
N SER A 138 12.39 -1.72 -10.14
CA SER A 138 11.34 -0.81 -9.66
C SER A 138 9.98 -1.50 -9.65
N ARG A 139 9.09 -1.01 -8.79
CA ARG A 139 7.69 -1.42 -8.77
C ARG A 139 6.79 -0.22 -8.55
N VAL A 140 5.73 -0.12 -9.34
CA VAL A 140 4.65 0.85 -9.15
C VAL A 140 3.54 0.16 -8.35
N ILE A 141 3.01 0.85 -7.35
CA ILE A 141 1.84 0.44 -6.57
C ILE A 141 0.74 1.48 -6.83
N PRO A 142 -0.26 1.14 -7.68
CA PRO A 142 -1.42 1.99 -7.93
C PRO A 142 -2.25 2.25 -6.67
N TYR A 143 -3.09 3.29 -6.72
CA TYR A 143 -4.00 3.63 -5.62
C TYR A 143 -4.97 2.47 -5.33
N THR A 144 -5.40 1.77 -6.38
CA THR A 144 -6.33 0.65 -6.29
C THR A 144 -5.75 -0.55 -5.55
N ASP A 145 -4.43 -0.68 -5.50
CA ASP A 145 -3.76 -1.76 -4.76
C ASP A 145 -3.60 -1.38 -3.29
N ILE A 146 -3.48 -0.08 -3.00
CA ILE A 146 -3.46 0.47 -1.64
C ILE A 146 -4.87 0.43 -1.04
N TYR A 147 -5.88 0.81 -1.82
CA TYR A 147 -7.29 0.82 -1.45
C TYR A 147 -8.11 0.05 -2.47
N TYR A 148 -8.36 -1.23 -2.19
CA TYR A 148 -9.24 -2.02 -3.03
C TYR A 148 -10.64 -2.13 -2.42
N GLN A 149 -11.64 -2.25 -3.29
CA GLN A 149 -13.03 -2.39 -2.86
C GLN A 149 -13.29 -3.82 -2.38
N LYS A 150 -13.82 -3.96 -1.17
CA LYS A 150 -14.26 -5.24 -0.59
C LYS A 150 -15.50 -5.80 -1.28
N TYR A 151 -16.28 -4.93 -1.89
CA TYR A 151 -17.55 -5.25 -2.55
C TYR A 151 -17.49 -4.77 -3.99
N THR A 152 -17.98 -5.59 -4.90
CA THR A 152 -18.25 -5.19 -6.27
C THR A 152 -19.34 -4.11 -6.29
N GLN A 153 -19.39 -3.33 -7.38
CA GLN A 153 -20.47 -2.35 -7.56
C GLN A 153 -21.86 -3.00 -7.53
N GLN A 154 -21.99 -4.22 -8.04
CA GLN A 154 -23.24 -4.98 -8.02
C GLN A 154 -23.68 -5.29 -6.58
N GLU A 155 -22.74 -5.69 -5.72
CA GLU A 155 -23.01 -5.97 -4.31
C GLU A 155 -23.37 -4.70 -3.54
N LEU A 156 -22.68 -3.58 -3.78
CA LEU A 156 -23.03 -2.30 -3.16
C LEU A 156 -24.44 -1.84 -3.55
N LEU A 157 -24.83 -2.00 -4.82
CA LEU A 157 -26.19 -1.71 -5.28
C LEU A 157 -27.23 -2.64 -4.63
N TYR A 158 -26.90 -3.92 -4.48
CA TYR A 158 -27.76 -4.87 -3.76
C TYR A 158 -27.96 -4.46 -2.30
N TYR A 159 -26.90 -4.07 -1.59
CA TYR A 159 -26.99 -3.58 -0.22
C TYR A 159 -27.86 -2.33 -0.11
N GLN A 160 -27.63 -1.35 -0.98
CA GLN A 160 -28.42 -0.12 -1.02
C GLN A 160 -29.90 -0.38 -1.31
N MET A 161 -30.22 -1.32 -2.21
CA MET A 161 -31.59 -1.66 -2.58
C MET A 161 -32.33 -2.44 -1.48
N TYR A 162 -31.66 -3.42 -0.85
CA TYR A 162 -32.32 -4.32 0.10
C TYR A 162 -32.27 -3.83 1.55
N TYR A 163 -31.14 -3.24 1.97
CA TYR A 163 -30.92 -2.77 3.34
C TYR A 163 -31.01 -1.24 3.48
N GLY A 164 -31.23 -0.51 2.38
CA GLY A 164 -31.33 0.95 2.40
C GLY A 164 -30.02 1.69 2.72
N SER A 165 -28.90 0.97 2.81
CA SER A 165 -27.58 1.50 3.16
C SER A 165 -26.46 0.65 2.54
N VAL A 166 -25.28 1.23 2.35
CA VAL A 166 -24.07 0.50 1.94
C VAL A 166 -23.27 0.05 3.17
N PRO A 167 -22.50 -1.05 3.10
CA PRO A 167 -21.65 -1.48 4.21
C PRO A 167 -20.65 -0.40 4.64
N ASP A 168 -20.41 -0.30 5.94
CA ASP A 168 -19.38 0.57 6.50
C ASP A 168 -17.98 0.15 6.02
N ASN A 169 -17.14 1.11 5.65
CA ASN A 169 -15.77 0.90 5.14
C ASN A 169 -15.70 -0.09 3.96
N PRO A 170 -16.28 0.26 2.79
CA PRO A 170 -16.29 -0.63 1.62
C PRO A 170 -14.89 -0.85 1.04
N THR A 171 -13.90 -0.07 1.46
CA THR A 171 -12.50 -0.21 1.05
C THR A 171 -11.68 -0.98 2.10
N TYR A 172 -10.72 -1.77 1.62
CA TYR A 172 -9.67 -2.35 2.44
C TYR A 172 -8.37 -1.59 2.20
N PHE A 173 -7.66 -1.25 3.27
CA PHE A 173 -6.36 -0.59 3.21
C PHE A 173 -5.25 -1.64 3.24
N ASN A 174 -4.59 -1.88 2.10
CA ASN A 174 -3.64 -2.96 1.88
C ASN A 174 -2.18 -2.51 1.78
N ILE A 175 -1.86 -1.32 2.28
CA ILE A 175 -0.54 -0.72 2.02
C ILE A 175 0.63 -1.57 2.53
N GLU A 176 0.47 -2.28 3.66
CA GLU A 176 1.56 -3.06 4.26
C GLU A 176 1.98 -4.20 3.34
N GLN A 177 1.00 -4.97 2.86
CA GLN A 177 1.27 -6.11 1.99
C GLN A 177 1.94 -5.63 0.70
N GLN A 178 1.45 -4.54 0.12
CA GLN A 178 1.99 -3.97 -1.11
C GLN A 178 3.42 -3.47 -0.95
N LEU A 179 3.71 -2.72 0.13
CA LEU A 179 5.06 -2.25 0.41
C LEU A 179 6.03 -3.41 0.69
N THR A 180 5.62 -4.38 1.50
CA THR A 180 6.47 -5.50 1.88
C THR A 180 6.75 -6.43 0.71
N SER A 181 5.74 -6.77 -0.10
CA SER A 181 5.94 -7.55 -1.33
C SER A 181 6.85 -6.81 -2.31
N ALA A 182 6.67 -5.49 -2.48
CA ALA A 182 7.52 -4.70 -3.34
C ALA A 182 8.97 -4.65 -2.85
N VAL A 183 9.23 -4.48 -1.55
CA VAL A 183 10.60 -4.51 -1.01
C VAL A 183 11.23 -5.89 -1.17
N ASP A 184 10.47 -6.96 -0.94
CA ASP A 184 10.95 -8.33 -1.13
C ASP A 184 11.36 -8.57 -2.59
N TYR A 185 10.50 -8.23 -3.56
CA TYR A 185 10.80 -8.25 -4.99
C TYR A 185 12.08 -7.48 -5.35
N LEU A 186 12.20 -6.26 -4.85
CA LEU A 186 13.30 -5.36 -5.17
C LEU A 186 14.64 -5.87 -4.65
N THR A 187 14.63 -6.63 -3.55
CA THR A 187 15.82 -7.10 -2.85
C THR A 187 16.13 -8.58 -3.05
N ALA A 188 15.26 -9.31 -3.75
CA ALA A 188 15.49 -10.70 -4.12
C ALA A 188 16.76 -10.85 -4.97
N GLU A 189 17.65 -11.78 -4.61
CA GLU A 189 18.86 -12.05 -5.39
C GLU A 189 18.52 -12.66 -6.77
N LYS A 190 17.63 -13.65 -6.78
CA LYS A 190 17.04 -14.28 -7.96
C LYS A 190 15.53 -14.40 -7.76
N LEU A 191 14.75 -13.97 -8.74
CA LEU A 191 13.32 -14.25 -8.78
C LEU A 191 13.11 -15.63 -9.41
N PRO A 192 12.12 -16.42 -8.96
CA PRO A 192 11.75 -17.64 -9.67
C PRO A 192 11.37 -17.31 -11.12
N THR A 193 11.88 -18.06 -12.07
CA THR A 193 11.57 -17.85 -13.50
C THR A 193 10.63 -18.94 -13.99
N VAL A 194 9.45 -18.55 -14.45
CA VAL A 194 8.50 -19.44 -15.10
C VAL A 194 8.47 -19.14 -16.59
N TYR A 195 8.62 -20.20 -17.40
CA TYR A 195 8.50 -20.11 -18.84
C TYR A 195 7.14 -20.62 -19.31
N TYR A 196 6.52 -19.98 -20.30
CA TYR A 196 5.33 -20.54 -20.98
C TYR A 196 5.68 -20.87 -22.43
N ILE A 197 5.32 -22.08 -22.86
CA ILE A 197 5.65 -22.55 -24.21
C ILE A 197 4.75 -21.88 -25.25
N THR A 198 5.33 -21.61 -26.41
CA THR A 198 4.62 -21.16 -27.61
C THR A 198 5.04 -21.94 -28.85
N GLY A 199 4.11 -22.05 -29.80
CA GLY A 199 4.36 -22.63 -31.13
C GLY A 199 3.31 -23.68 -31.53
N HIS A 200 2.51 -24.13 -30.56
CA HIS A 200 1.64 -25.31 -30.69
C HIS A 200 0.18 -24.92 -30.52
N GLY A 201 -0.12 -23.64 -30.75
CA GLY A 201 -1.46 -23.06 -30.62
C GLY A 201 -1.92 -22.97 -29.18
N GLU A 202 -0.99 -22.71 -28.25
CA GLU A 202 -1.25 -22.42 -26.85
C GLU A 202 -2.11 -21.17 -26.72
N THR A 203 -3.00 -21.19 -25.73
CA THR A 203 -3.79 -20.01 -25.39
C THR A 203 -2.92 -19.03 -24.62
N ALA A 204 -3.06 -17.73 -24.89
CA ALA A 204 -2.38 -16.71 -24.10
C ALA A 204 -2.84 -16.78 -22.63
N LEU A 205 -1.93 -16.57 -21.68
CA LEU A 205 -2.28 -16.49 -20.27
C LEU A 205 -3.16 -15.25 -20.02
N ASP A 206 -4.23 -15.44 -19.24
CA ASP A 206 -5.15 -14.36 -18.90
C ASP A 206 -4.46 -13.27 -18.04
N SER A 207 -4.96 -12.02 -18.11
CA SER A 207 -4.42 -10.90 -17.33
C SER A 207 -4.51 -11.13 -15.82
N THR A 208 -5.50 -11.89 -15.37
CA THR A 208 -5.63 -12.29 -13.96
C THR A 208 -4.49 -13.22 -13.55
N VAL A 209 -4.16 -14.21 -14.39
CA VAL A 209 -3.10 -15.18 -14.10
C VAL A 209 -1.74 -14.49 -14.13
N THR A 210 -1.47 -13.70 -15.15
CA THR A 210 -0.21 -12.94 -15.26
C THR A 210 -0.07 -11.92 -14.13
N GLY A 211 -1.16 -11.27 -13.72
CA GLY A 211 -1.19 -10.39 -12.55
C GLY A 211 -0.86 -11.11 -11.24
N LEU A 212 -1.40 -12.32 -11.02
CA LEU A 212 -1.07 -13.13 -9.85
C LEU A 212 0.39 -13.60 -9.84
N ILE A 213 0.91 -14.04 -10.99
CA ILE A 213 2.33 -14.44 -11.14
C ILE A 213 3.24 -13.25 -10.81
N GLY A 214 2.94 -12.05 -11.31
CA GLY A 214 3.67 -10.83 -10.98
C GLY A 214 3.53 -10.40 -9.51
N ALA A 215 2.38 -10.65 -8.88
CA ALA A 215 2.17 -10.39 -7.46
C ALA A 215 3.05 -11.27 -6.56
N GLU A 216 3.30 -12.51 -6.99
CA GLU A 216 4.17 -13.49 -6.31
C GLU A 216 5.66 -13.32 -6.67
N ASN A 217 6.03 -12.23 -7.36
CA ASN A 217 7.42 -11.91 -7.68
C ASN A 217 8.11 -13.00 -8.54
N ILE A 218 7.35 -13.56 -9.49
CA ILE A 218 7.83 -14.56 -10.44
C ILE A 218 8.07 -13.89 -11.79
N ASP A 219 9.25 -14.09 -12.37
CA ASP A 219 9.55 -13.65 -13.73
C ASP A 219 8.87 -14.59 -14.72
N LEU A 220 8.12 -14.03 -15.67
CA LEU A 220 7.39 -14.80 -16.69
C LEU A 220 8.00 -14.53 -18.07
N ALA A 221 8.38 -15.59 -18.78
CA ALA A 221 9.02 -15.47 -20.09
C ALA A 221 8.47 -16.47 -21.11
N GLU A 222 8.46 -16.07 -22.38
CA GLU A 222 8.07 -16.94 -23.49
C GLU A 222 9.18 -17.95 -23.81
N LEU A 223 8.80 -19.20 -24.09
CA LEU A 223 9.69 -20.27 -24.51
C LEU A 223 9.21 -20.89 -25.84
N PRO A 224 9.66 -20.40 -27.00
CA PRO A 224 9.47 -21.08 -28.27
C PRO A 224 10.38 -22.32 -28.34
N LEU A 225 9.94 -23.42 -27.71
CA LEU A 225 10.77 -24.58 -27.39
C LEU A 225 11.38 -25.22 -28.63
N LEU A 226 10.62 -25.36 -29.72
CA LEU A 226 11.11 -25.87 -31.00
C LEU A 226 12.36 -25.13 -31.50
N THR A 227 12.40 -23.80 -31.34
CA THR A 227 13.52 -22.98 -31.82
C THR A 227 14.67 -22.96 -30.81
N LYS A 228 14.36 -23.00 -29.51
CA LYS A 228 15.35 -22.99 -28.43
C LYS A 228 16.02 -24.35 -28.21
N GLY A 229 15.35 -25.44 -28.55
CA GLY A 229 15.84 -26.83 -28.44
C GLY A 229 16.00 -27.37 -27.02
N SER A 230 15.87 -26.53 -25.99
CA SER A 230 15.96 -26.93 -24.58
C SER A 230 15.23 -25.93 -23.69
N VAL A 231 14.81 -26.39 -22.51
CA VAL A 231 14.34 -25.52 -21.44
C VAL A 231 15.56 -24.82 -20.80
N PRO A 232 15.54 -23.49 -20.61
CA PRO A 232 16.62 -22.75 -19.96
C PRO A 232 16.97 -23.29 -18.56
N ASP A 233 18.25 -23.27 -18.20
CA ASP A 233 18.72 -23.79 -16.90
C ASP A 233 18.22 -22.97 -15.69
N ASP A 234 17.78 -21.72 -15.91
CA ASP A 234 17.23 -20.85 -14.88
C ASP A 234 15.72 -21.01 -14.68
N ALA A 235 15.05 -21.84 -15.49
CA ALA A 235 13.64 -22.15 -15.38
C ALA A 235 13.32 -22.94 -14.10
N ASP A 236 12.46 -22.37 -13.26
CA ASP A 236 11.94 -22.99 -12.04
C ASP A 236 10.61 -23.74 -12.31
N ALA A 237 9.86 -23.32 -13.34
CA ALA A 237 8.74 -24.07 -13.90
C ALA A 237 8.50 -23.76 -15.39
N VAL A 238 7.80 -24.67 -16.08
CA VAL A 238 7.31 -24.49 -17.45
C VAL A 238 5.80 -24.67 -17.50
N ILE A 239 5.09 -23.79 -18.21
CA ILE A 239 3.65 -23.84 -18.45
C ILE A 239 3.38 -24.20 -19.91
N ILE A 240 2.50 -25.18 -20.13
CA ILE A 240 1.93 -25.53 -21.43
C ILE A 240 0.42 -25.25 -21.34
N ASN A 241 -0.01 -24.12 -21.87
CA ASN A 241 -1.38 -23.65 -21.70
C ASN A 241 -2.26 -24.00 -22.91
N ALA A 242 -3.05 -25.08 -22.81
CA ALA A 242 -4.02 -25.49 -23.81
C ALA A 242 -3.42 -25.63 -25.22
N ALA A 243 -2.31 -26.39 -25.33
CA ALA A 243 -1.70 -26.68 -26.62
C ALA A 243 -2.69 -27.44 -27.53
N THR A 244 -2.79 -27.03 -28.79
CA THR A 244 -3.73 -27.59 -29.78
C THR A 244 -3.03 -28.41 -30.86
N LYS A 245 -1.68 -28.43 -30.86
CA LYS A 245 -0.85 -29.21 -31.76
C LYS A 245 0.14 -30.06 -30.97
N ASP A 246 0.50 -31.20 -31.55
CA ASP A 246 1.45 -32.11 -30.94
C ASP A 246 2.86 -31.51 -30.93
N PHE A 247 3.61 -31.84 -29.89
CA PHE A 247 5.04 -31.56 -29.77
C PHE A 247 5.84 -32.50 -30.66
N THR A 248 6.95 -32.00 -31.19
CA THR A 248 7.92 -32.84 -31.90
C THR A 248 8.66 -33.76 -30.93
N GLU A 249 9.24 -34.85 -31.44
CA GLU A 249 10.03 -35.78 -30.60
C GLU A 249 11.18 -35.06 -29.88
N ASP A 250 11.80 -34.07 -30.51
CA ASP A 250 12.92 -33.35 -29.92
C ASP A 250 12.49 -32.41 -28.79
N GLU A 251 11.31 -31.81 -28.90
CA GLU A 251 10.72 -31.01 -27.83
C GLU A 251 10.29 -31.87 -26.64
N ILE A 252 9.73 -33.06 -26.90
CA ILE A 252 9.40 -34.03 -25.85
C ILE A 252 10.68 -34.42 -25.11
N LYS A 253 11.76 -34.77 -25.82
CA LYS A 253 13.06 -35.07 -25.19
C LYS A 253 13.59 -33.90 -24.38
N ALA A 254 13.41 -32.67 -24.84
CA ALA A 254 13.80 -31.48 -24.08
C ALA A 254 13.03 -31.33 -22.76
N LEU A 255 11.71 -31.55 -22.78
CA LEU A 255 10.86 -31.51 -21.59
C LEU A 255 11.12 -32.67 -20.63
N GLU A 256 11.38 -33.86 -21.15
CA GLU A 256 11.80 -35.04 -20.38
C GLU A 256 13.14 -34.79 -19.69
N ALA A 257 14.12 -34.22 -20.41
CA ALA A 257 15.41 -33.88 -19.83
C ALA A 257 15.29 -32.83 -18.70
N TYR A 258 14.38 -31.87 -18.84
CA TYR A 258 14.09 -30.87 -17.81
C TYR A 258 13.42 -31.49 -16.58
N THR A 259 12.36 -32.28 -16.77
CA THR A 259 11.66 -32.95 -15.66
C THR A 259 12.53 -33.99 -14.95
N ALA A 260 13.41 -34.70 -15.67
CA ALA A 260 14.38 -35.62 -15.09
C ALA A 260 15.40 -34.96 -14.14
N LYS A 261 15.65 -33.65 -14.31
CA LYS A 261 16.46 -32.83 -13.39
C LYS A 261 15.66 -32.28 -12.20
N GLY A 262 14.38 -32.62 -12.08
CA GLY A 262 13.48 -32.12 -11.04
C GLY A 262 12.70 -30.86 -11.43
N GLY A 263 12.73 -30.46 -12.70
CA GLY A 263 11.97 -29.34 -13.22
C GLY A 263 10.45 -29.56 -13.17
N ASN A 264 9.69 -28.51 -12.92
CA ASN A 264 8.23 -28.56 -12.81
C ASN A 264 7.56 -28.20 -14.14
N VAL A 265 6.58 -28.99 -14.57
CA VAL A 265 5.75 -28.70 -15.75
C VAL A 265 4.29 -28.66 -15.33
N LEU A 266 3.63 -27.54 -15.62
CA LEU A 266 2.18 -27.40 -15.53
C LEU A 266 1.60 -27.47 -16.94
N MET A 267 0.64 -28.37 -17.15
CA MET A 267 -0.04 -28.53 -18.43
C MET A 267 -1.56 -28.48 -18.20
N THR A 268 -2.27 -27.70 -19.00
CA THR A 268 -3.72 -27.46 -18.90
C THR A 268 -4.42 -27.56 -20.23
#